data_AF-A0A5E4D155-F1
#
_entry.id   AF-A0A5E4D155-F1
#
_cell.length_a   1.000
_cell.length_b   1.000
_cell.length_c   1.000
_cell.angle_alpha   90.00
_cell.angle_beta   90.00
_cell.angle_gamma   90.00
#
_symmetry.space_group_name_H-M   'P 1'
#
loop_
_entity.id
_entity.type
_entity.pdbx_description
1 polymer ?
#
loop_
_entity_poly.entity_id
_entity_poly.type
_entity_poly.pdbx_seq_one_letter_code
_entity_poly.pdbx_strand_id
1 'polypeptide(L)' 'NPDLLSHVTVGIRVLDVNDNPPELAREYDIVVCENSKPGQVIHTISATDKDDFANGPRFNFFLDEHLSINPNFTLKDNE' A
#
# COMPACT_ATOMS: atom_id res chain seq x y z
N ASN A 1 -3.84 -18.39 59.77
CA ASN A 1 -2.77 -18.17 58.78
C ASN A 1 -3.42 -17.55 57.54
N PRO A 2 -3.41 -16.23 57.33
CA PRO A 2 -4.06 -15.66 56.15
C PRO A 2 -3.08 -15.65 54.96
N ASP A 3 -3.60 -15.89 53.76
CA ASP A 3 -2.83 -15.73 52.53
C ASP A 3 -2.51 -14.25 52.28
N LEU A 4 -1.24 -13.97 51.98
CA LEU A 4 -0.68 -12.62 51.74
C LEU A 4 -0.60 -12.25 50.26
N LEU A 5 -1.33 -12.95 49.39
CA LEU A 5 -1.26 -12.79 47.94
C LEU A 5 -2.63 -12.50 47.33
N SER A 6 -2.70 -11.44 46.52
CA SER A 6 -3.86 -11.05 45.73
C SER A 6 -3.42 -10.76 44.30
N HIS A 7 -4.26 -11.14 43.33
CA HIS A 7 -4.01 -10.96 41.91
C HIS A 7 -5.16 -10.15 41.29
N VAL A 8 -4.85 -9.28 40.33
CA VAL A 8 -5.83 -8.52 39.55
C VAL A 8 -5.47 -8.59 38.07
N THR A 9 -6.48 -8.70 37.21
CA THR A 9 -6.28 -8.73 35.76
C THR A 9 -6.04 -7.31 35.23
N VAL A 10 -4.99 -7.16 34.42
CA VAL A 10 -4.69 -5.92 33.70
C VAL A 10 -4.90 -6.18 32.21
N GLY A 11 -5.75 -5.38 31.57
CA GLY A 11 -5.93 -5.39 30.12
C GLY A 11 -4.90 -4.49 29.46
N ILE A 12 -4.08 -5.06 28.56
CA ILE A 12 -3.13 -4.30 27.74
C ILE A 12 -3.65 -4.30 26.31
N ARG A 13 -3.80 -3.11 25.72
CA ARG A 13 -4.08 -2.94 24.29
C ARG A 13 -2.83 -2.33 23.64
N VAL A 14 -2.29 -3.04 22.66
CA VAL A 14 -1.27 -2.47 21.77
C VAL A 14 -1.98 -1.58 20.76
N LEU A 15 -1.46 -0.37 20.58
CA LEU A 15 -1.91 0.56 19.56
C LEU A 15 -1.01 0.40 18.35
N ASP A 16 -1.62 0.35 17.17
CA ASP A 16 -0.90 0.33 15.91
C ASP A 16 -0.21 1.66 15.64
N VAL A 17 0.96 1.61 15.02
CA VAL A 17 1.72 2.76 14.55
C VAL A 17 2.16 2.50 13.12
N ASN A 18 2.27 3.56 12.33
CA ASN A 18 2.67 3.46 10.92
C ASN A 18 4.17 3.15 10.79
N ASP A 19 4.55 1.88 10.85
CA ASP A 19 5.93 1.40 10.77
C ASP A 19 6.20 0.45 9.60
N ASN A 20 5.19 0.13 8.80
CA ASN A 20 5.32 -0.61 7.56
C ASN A 20 5.21 0.35 6.36
N PRO A 21 6.08 0.24 5.35
CA PRO A 21 5.92 1.02 4.13
C PRO A 21 4.88 0.37 3.20
N PRO A 22 4.25 1.14 2.32
CA PRO A 22 3.38 0.59 1.29
C PRO A 22 4.18 -0.25 0.30
N GLU A 23 3.66 -1.43 -0.03
CA GLU A 23 4.21 -2.37 -1.00
C GLU A 23 3.25 -2.53 -2.18
N LEU A 24 3.76 -2.81 -3.39
CA LEU A 24 2.89 -3.21 -4.50
C LEU A 24 2.17 -4.52 -4.16
N ALA A 25 0.86 -4.58 -4.40
CA ALA A 25 0.04 -5.74 -4.00
C ALA A 25 0.45 -7.06 -4.68
N ARG A 26 1.24 -6.98 -5.75
CA ARG A 26 1.83 -8.10 -6.50
C ARG A 26 2.99 -7.60 -7.36
N GLU A 27 3.80 -8.53 -7.85
CA GLU A 27 4.71 -8.26 -8.96
C GLU A 27 3.90 -8.10 -10.25
N TYR A 28 4.25 -7.10 -11.05
CA TYR A 28 3.56 -6.77 -12.30
C TYR A 28 4.49 -6.96 -13.49
N ASP A 29 4.25 -8.03 -14.26
CA ASP A 29 4.83 -8.21 -15.59
C ASP A 29 3.75 -7.96 -16.64
N ILE A 30 3.83 -6.81 -17.31
CA ILE A 30 2.78 -6.31 -18.20
C ILE A 30 3.30 -6.27 -19.64
N VAL A 31 2.52 -6.86 -20.57
CA VAL A 31 2.80 -6.83 -22.01
C VAL A 31 1.75 -5.96 -22.70
N VAL A 32 2.21 -5.06 -23.57
CA VAL A 32 1.34 -4.16 -24.35
C VAL A 32 1.47 -4.49 -25.84
N CYS A 33 0.34 -4.67 -26.52
CA CYS A 33 0.35 -4.90 -27.97
C CYS A 33 0.83 -3.64 -28.71
N GLU A 34 1.65 -3.79 -29.74
CA GLU A 34 2.19 -2.67 -30.54
C GLU A 34 1.09 -1.83 -31.20
N ASN A 35 -0.08 -2.43 -31.45
CA ASN A 35 -1.24 -1.77 -32.05
C ASN A 35 -2.19 -1.13 -31.03
N SER A 36 -1.80 -1.09 -29.74
CA SER A 36 -2.59 -0.45 -28.69
C SER A 36 -2.75 1.04 -28.98
N LYS A 37 -3.96 1.55 -28.79
CA LYS A 37 -4.28 2.95 -29.11
C LYS A 37 -3.81 3.87 -27.97
N PRO A 38 -3.37 5.11 -28.28
CA PRO A 38 -3.10 6.11 -27.26
C PRO A 38 -4.30 6.30 -26.32
N GLY A 39 -4.03 6.37 -25.02
CA GLY A 39 -5.05 6.56 -23.99
C GLY A 39 -5.78 5.27 -23.55
N GLN A 40 -5.48 4.12 -24.15
CA GLN A 40 -6.00 2.84 -23.68
C GLN A 40 -5.45 2.51 -22.28
N VAL A 41 -6.32 2.05 -21.38
CA VAL A 41 -5.91 1.55 -20.06
C VAL A 41 -5.14 0.25 -20.25
N ILE A 42 -3.90 0.24 -19.78
CA ILE A 42 -3.00 -0.92 -19.88
C ILE A 42 -3.17 -1.83 -18.66
N HIS A 43 -3.16 -1.25 -17.46
CA HIS A 43 -3.32 -1.99 -16.20
C HIS A 43 -3.75 -1.07 -15.07
N THR A 44 -4.30 -1.67 -14.01
CA THR A 44 -4.58 -1.00 -12.74
C THR A 44 -3.66 -1.60 -11.68
N ILE A 45 -2.81 -0.76 -11.10
CA ILE A 45 -1.94 -1.15 -9.99
C ILE A 45 -2.61 -0.81 -8.65
N SER A 46 -2.18 -1.52 -7.61
CA SER A 46 -2.59 -1.30 -6.23
C SER A 46 -1.41 -1.53 -5.30
N ALA A 47 -1.45 -0.86 -4.15
CA ALA A 47 -0.51 -1.04 -3.06
C ALA A 47 -1.25 -1.53 -1.82
N THR A 48 -0.51 -2.20 -0.93
CA THR A 48 -0.96 -2.69 0.36
C THR A 48 0.02 -2.27 1.43
N ASP A 49 -0.50 -1.97 2.60
CA ASP A 49 0.26 -1.67 3.80
C ASP A 49 -0.22 -2.61 4.91
N LYS A 50 0.68 -3.04 5.80
CA LYS A 50 0.37 -3.98 6.89
C LYS A 50 -0.13 -3.28 8.14
N ASP A 51 -0.02 -1.95 8.19
CA ASP A 51 -0.51 -1.12 9.29
C ASP A 51 -2.05 -1.05 9.29
N ASP A 52 -2.63 -0.82 10.46
CA ASP A 52 -4.08 -0.66 10.60
C ASP A 52 -4.51 0.62 9.85
N PHE A 53 -5.24 0.42 8.75
CA PHE A 53 -5.69 1.49 7.84
C PHE A 53 -6.78 2.41 8.44
N ALA A 54 -6.91 2.52 9.77
CA ALA A 54 -7.97 3.30 10.43
C ALA A 54 -7.82 4.82 10.13
N ASN A 55 -8.35 5.24 8.98
CA ASN A 55 -8.28 6.58 8.37
C ASN A 55 -6.90 6.95 7.80
N GLY A 56 -6.11 5.96 7.37
CA GLY A 56 -4.84 6.21 6.67
C GLY A 56 -5.05 7.00 5.36
N PRO A 57 -4.08 7.84 4.94
CA PRO A 57 -4.16 8.56 3.68
C PRO A 57 -4.18 7.58 2.49
N ARG A 58 -4.74 8.03 1.36
CA ARG A 58 -4.68 7.27 0.11
C ARG A 58 -3.22 7.11 -0.34
N PHE A 59 -2.91 5.98 -0.97
CA PHE A 59 -1.62 5.80 -1.64
C PHE A 59 -1.50 6.74 -2.85
N ASN A 60 -0.32 7.33 -3.02
CA ASN A 60 0.03 8.15 -4.17
C ASN A 60 1.04 7.38 -5.02
N PHE A 61 0.83 7.34 -6.33
CA PHE A 61 1.71 6.66 -7.28
C PHE A 61 2.31 7.67 -8.25
N PHE A 62 3.60 7.51 -8.55
CA PHE A 62 4.31 8.34 -9.53
C PHE A 62 5.29 7.47 -10.32
N LEU A 63 5.59 7.88 -11.54
CA LEU A 63 6.67 7.30 -12.34
C LEU A 63 7.95 8.08 -12.03
N ASP A 64 9.05 7.37 -11.78
CA ASP A 64 10.33 8.01 -11.47
C ASP A 64 10.84 8.83 -12.65
N GLU A 65 11.02 10.13 -12.44
CA GLU A 65 11.49 11.08 -13.45
C GLU A 65 12.97 10.88 -13.81
N HIS A 66 13.77 10.28 -12.92
CA HIS A 66 15.20 10.05 -13.13
C HIS A 66 15.50 8.80 -13.94
N LEU A 67 14.57 7.84 -13.99
CA LEU A 67 14.64 6.69 -14.89
C LEU A 67 14.11 7.13 -16.26
N SER A 68 14.94 7.86 -17.02
CA SER A 68 14.60 8.46 -18.32
C SER A 68 14.02 7.48 -19.35
N ILE A 69 12.76 7.01 -19.27
CA ILE A 69 12.27 5.96 -20.18
C ILE A 69 10.77 6.14 -20.51
N ASN A 70 10.55 6.83 -21.64
CA ASN A 70 9.34 6.94 -22.47
C ASN A 70 8.16 7.79 -21.93
N PRO A 71 7.87 8.98 -22.52
CA PRO A 71 6.69 9.80 -22.20
C PRO A 71 5.34 9.17 -22.62
N ASN A 72 5.33 7.92 -23.06
CA ASN A 72 4.18 7.24 -23.64
C ASN A 72 3.30 6.53 -22.62
N PHE A 73 3.78 6.36 -21.38
CA PHE A 73 2.99 5.79 -20.29
C PHE A 73 2.66 6.86 -19.27
N THR A 74 1.42 6.81 -18.76
CA THR A 74 0.90 7.75 -17.78
C THR A 74 0.18 6.98 -16.69
N LEU A 75 0.23 7.52 -15.47
CA LEU A 75 -0.62 7.06 -14.37
C LEU A 75 -1.84 7.98 -14.28
N LYS A 76 -3.00 7.37 -14.00
CA LYS A 76 -4.25 8.07 -13.71
C LYS A 76 -4.85 7.43 -12.47
N ASP A 77 -5.45 8.24 -11.62
CA ASP A 77 -6.18 7.74 -10.46
C ASP A 77 -7.40 6.93 -10.93
N ASN A 78 -7.74 5.89 -10.15
CA ASN A 78 -8.99 5.16 -10.31
C ASN A 78 -10.09 6.02 -9.65
N GLU A 79 -10.76 6.88 -10.43
CA GLU A 79 -11.97 7.56 -9.96
C GLU A 79 -13.08 6.56 -9.59
#